data_AF-A0AA38LZC6-F1
#
_entry.id   AF-A0AA38LZC6-F1
#
_cell.length_a   1.000
_cell.length_b   1.000
_cell.length_c   1.000
_cell.angle_alpha   90.00
_cell.angle_beta   90.00
_cell.angle_gamma   90.00
#
_symmetry.space_group_name_H-M   'P 1'
#
loop_
_entity.id
_entity.type
_entity.pdbx_description
1 polymer ?
#
loop_
_entity_poly.entity_id
_entity_poly.type
_entity_poly.pdbx_seq_one_letter_code
_entity_poly.pdbx_strand_id
1 'polypeptide(L)'
;MKSCESELAYCDENLEEGLISKLQKVLDSEYKVMTYSEVIDVLKKAIADGHKFEENNIEFGLDLGTEHERFICEEVNNAPTFVTNYPKDIKAFYMKQNEDGKTVAAVDMLVPGIGELVGGSQREADYDKLITRCNEMGINPEDLA
;
A
#
# COMPACT_ATOMS: atom_id res chain seq x y z
N MET A 1 6.43 -8.66 -21.36
CA MET A 1 7.85 -8.83 -21.74
C MET A 1 8.05 -9.13 -23.22
N LYS A 2 7.33 -10.09 -23.84
CA LYS A 2 7.55 -10.51 -25.24
C LYS A 2 7.49 -9.41 -26.32
N SER A 3 6.79 -8.31 -26.08
CA SER A 3 6.63 -7.24 -27.08
C SER A 3 7.75 -6.19 -27.06
N CYS A 4 8.66 -6.22 -26.06
CA CYS A 4 9.69 -5.19 -25.84
C CYS A 4 11.03 -5.82 -25.41
N GLU A 5 11.38 -7.00 -25.95
CA GLU A 5 12.54 -7.76 -25.50
C GLU A 5 13.86 -7.01 -25.73
N SER A 6 14.01 -6.30 -26.86
CA SER A 6 15.19 -5.51 -27.19
C SER A 6 15.42 -4.35 -26.21
N GLU A 7 14.36 -3.64 -25.86
CA GLU A 7 14.41 -2.50 -24.94
C GLU A 7 14.70 -2.99 -23.52
N LEU A 8 14.07 -4.09 -23.09
CA LEU A 8 14.33 -4.66 -21.77
C LEU A 8 15.76 -5.21 -21.65
N ALA A 9 16.28 -5.86 -22.69
CA ALA A 9 17.67 -6.33 -22.71
C ALA A 9 18.65 -5.15 -22.64
N TYR A 10 18.40 -4.07 -23.38
CA TYR A 10 19.19 -2.86 -23.28
C TYR A 10 19.16 -2.28 -21.85
N CYS A 11 17.99 -2.19 -21.22
CA CYS A 11 17.86 -1.70 -19.84
C CYS A 11 18.57 -2.61 -18.84
N ASP A 12 18.51 -3.93 -19.01
CA ASP A 12 19.20 -4.89 -18.14
C ASP A 12 20.73 -4.73 -18.24
N GLU A 13 21.25 -4.58 -19.46
CA GLU A 13 22.69 -4.43 -19.68
C GLU A 13 23.24 -3.04 -19.29
N ASN A 14 22.43 -1.98 -19.45
CA ASN A 14 22.94 -0.60 -19.41
C ASN A 14 22.36 0.27 -18.28
N LEU A 15 21.25 -0.11 -17.64
CA LEU A 15 20.61 0.67 -16.56
C LEU A 15 20.67 -0.06 -15.21
N GLU A 16 20.20 -1.30 -15.15
CA GLU A 16 20.16 -2.11 -13.92
C GLU A 16 20.43 -3.58 -14.27
N GLU A 17 21.63 -4.07 -13.94
CA GLU A 17 22.00 -5.47 -14.14
C GLU A 17 21.04 -6.39 -13.37
N GLY A 18 20.40 -7.32 -14.09
CA GLY A 18 19.43 -8.26 -13.51
C GLY A 18 18.00 -7.72 -13.38
N LEU A 19 17.69 -6.54 -13.94
CA LEU A 19 16.33 -5.99 -14.06
C LEU A 19 15.32 -7.01 -14.60
N ILE A 20 15.65 -7.73 -15.67
CA ILE A 20 14.76 -8.73 -16.27
C ILE A 20 14.42 -9.83 -15.25
N SER A 21 15.43 -10.31 -14.51
CA SER A 21 15.24 -11.32 -13.48
C SER A 21 14.36 -10.80 -12.34
N LYS A 22 14.56 -9.55 -11.92
CA LYS A 22 13.73 -8.87 -10.91
C LYS A 22 12.28 -8.74 -11.35
N LEU A 23 12.02 -8.28 -12.57
CA LEU A 23 10.68 -8.18 -13.14
C LEU A 23 10.02 -9.56 -13.26
N GLN A 24 10.75 -10.56 -13.72
CA GLN A 24 10.25 -11.93 -13.85
C GLN A 24 9.89 -12.53 -12.48
N LYS A 25 10.71 -12.29 -11.44
CA LYS A 25 10.38 -12.68 -10.07
C LYS A 25 9.07 -12.07 -9.59
N VAL A 26 8.84 -10.78 -9.84
CA VAL A 26 7.57 -10.12 -9.46
C VAL A 26 6.39 -10.71 -10.22
N LEU A 27 6.55 -11.03 -11.51
CA LEU A 27 5.50 -11.64 -12.33
C LEU A 27 5.16 -13.08 -11.92
N ASP A 28 6.17 -13.85 -11.50
CA ASP A 28 6.00 -15.26 -11.13
C ASP A 28 5.63 -15.46 -9.65
N SER A 29 5.68 -14.39 -8.84
CA SER A 29 5.34 -14.46 -7.42
C SER A 29 3.85 -14.52 -7.19
N GLU A 30 3.42 -15.35 -6.24
CA GLU A 30 2.08 -15.26 -5.69
C GLU A 30 1.96 -14.04 -4.78
N TYR A 31 1.01 -13.15 -5.10
CA TYR A 31 0.71 -11.99 -4.29
C TYR A 31 0.24 -12.39 -2.88
N LYS A 32 0.68 -11.65 -1.86
CA LYS A 32 0.12 -11.73 -0.51
C LYS A 32 -0.92 -10.65 -0.30
N VAL A 33 -1.87 -10.91 0.59
CA VAL A 33 -2.87 -9.94 1.02
C VAL A 33 -2.82 -9.85 2.53
N MET A 34 -2.69 -8.63 3.04
CA MET A 34 -2.70 -8.32 4.46
C MET A 34 -3.64 -7.15 4.72
N THR A 35 -4.18 -7.07 5.91
CA THR A 35 -4.84 -5.86 6.40
C THR A 35 -3.80 -4.90 6.98
N TYR A 36 -4.13 -3.61 7.00
CA TYR A 36 -3.30 -2.59 7.63
C TYR A 36 -3.00 -2.94 9.10
N SER A 37 -3.99 -3.44 9.84
CA SER A 37 -3.81 -3.84 11.24
C SER A 37 -2.78 -4.97 11.40
N GLU A 38 -2.81 -5.99 10.52
CA GLU A 38 -1.80 -7.05 10.51
C GLU A 38 -0.41 -6.51 10.19
N VAL A 39 -0.31 -5.54 9.26
CA VAL A 39 0.96 -4.87 8.95
C VAL A 39 1.50 -4.13 10.18
N ILE A 40 0.67 -3.37 10.88
CA ILE A 40 1.06 -2.69 12.13
C ILE A 40 1.57 -3.68 13.17
N ASP A 41 0.89 -4.82 13.36
CA ASP A 41 1.32 -5.85 14.31
C ASP A 41 2.68 -6.46 13.93
N VAL A 42 2.91 -6.71 12.64
CA VAL A 42 4.19 -7.22 12.13
C VAL A 42 5.32 -6.20 12.35
N LEU A 43 5.08 -4.92 12.05
CA LEU A 43 6.06 -3.85 12.22
C LEU A 43 6.41 -3.64 13.71
N LYS A 44 5.41 -3.63 14.59
CA LYS A 44 5.63 -3.57 16.05
C LYS A 44 6.47 -4.74 16.55
N LYS A 45 6.20 -5.94 16.04
CA LYS A 45 6.99 -7.13 16.38
C LYS A 45 8.43 -7.01 15.89
N ALA A 46 8.65 -6.53 14.67
CA ALA A 46 9.98 -6.31 14.14
C ALA A 46 10.81 -5.34 15.01
N ILE A 47 10.19 -4.26 15.50
CA ILE A 47 10.84 -3.32 16.44
C ILE A 47 11.18 -4.02 17.76
N ALA A 48 10.26 -4.83 18.31
CA ALA A 48 10.51 -5.59 19.52
C ALA A 48 11.67 -6.61 19.36
N ASP A 49 11.81 -7.16 18.16
CA ASP A 49 12.90 -8.07 17.77
C ASP A 49 14.22 -7.33 17.42
N GLY A 50 14.22 -5.99 17.50
CA GLY A 50 15.42 -5.15 17.38
C GLY A 50 15.62 -4.47 16.03
N HIS A 51 14.67 -4.60 15.10
CA HIS A 51 14.66 -3.82 13.87
C HIS A 51 14.47 -2.32 14.18
N LYS A 52 15.09 -1.45 13.39
CA LYS A 52 14.96 0.00 13.54
C LYS A 52 14.55 0.60 12.21
N PHE A 53 13.35 1.18 12.20
CA PHE A 53 12.86 2.02 11.12
C PHE A 53 13.33 3.47 11.35
N GLU A 54 13.18 4.34 10.38
CA GLU A 54 13.32 5.79 10.52
C GLU A 54 12.19 6.32 11.42
N GLU A 55 10.95 5.87 11.21
CA GLU A 55 9.82 6.08 12.12
C GLU A 55 9.54 4.82 12.96
N ASN A 56 9.83 4.86 14.26
CA ASN A 56 9.65 3.72 15.16
C ASN A 56 8.35 3.78 15.97
N ASN A 57 7.62 4.91 15.93
CA ASN A 57 6.34 5.05 16.59
C ASN A 57 5.22 4.41 15.76
N ILE A 58 5.29 3.09 15.63
CA ILE A 58 4.32 2.30 14.88
C ILE A 58 3.06 2.18 15.71
N GLU A 59 2.02 2.91 15.35
CA GLU A 59 0.70 2.84 15.99
C GLU A 59 -0.42 2.87 14.95
N PHE A 60 -1.61 2.40 15.33
CA PHE A 60 -2.76 2.44 14.44
C PHE A 60 -3.09 3.90 14.08
N GLY A 61 -3.16 4.19 12.78
CA GLY A 61 -3.29 5.55 12.26
C GLY A 61 -1.97 6.14 11.73
N LEU A 62 -0.84 5.45 11.88
CA LEU A 62 0.39 5.78 11.17
C LEU A 62 0.20 5.59 9.66
N ASP A 63 0.61 6.58 8.88
CA ASP A 63 0.77 6.43 7.44
C ASP A 63 2.09 5.69 7.13
N LEU A 64 2.03 4.63 6.33
CA LEU A 64 3.17 3.75 6.13
C LEU A 64 4.20 4.43 5.22
N GLY A 65 5.36 4.77 5.78
CA GLY A 65 6.52 5.15 4.97
C GLY A 65 7.06 4.00 4.10
N THR A 66 7.76 4.34 3.01
CA THR A 66 8.35 3.38 2.05
C THR A 66 9.23 2.31 2.70
N GLU A 67 9.93 2.63 3.78
CA GLU A 67 10.72 1.64 4.53
C GLU A 67 9.87 0.51 5.11
N HIS A 68 8.68 0.82 5.62
CA HIS A 68 7.76 -0.15 6.20
C HIS A 68 7.19 -1.03 5.10
N GLU A 69 6.77 -0.40 3.99
CA GLU A 69 6.22 -1.09 2.82
C GLU A 69 7.22 -2.07 2.21
N ARG A 70 8.47 -1.63 2.05
CA ARG A 70 9.57 -2.46 1.58
C ARG A 70 9.88 -3.58 2.55
N PHE A 71 9.91 -3.32 3.86
CA PHE A 71 10.10 -4.36 4.86
C PHE A 71 9.04 -5.48 4.76
N ILE A 72 7.77 -5.12 4.59
CA ILE A 72 6.70 -6.11 4.38
C ILE A 72 6.95 -6.95 3.11
N CYS A 73 7.33 -6.33 2.00
CA CYS A 73 7.53 -7.05 0.74
C CYS A 73 8.83 -7.87 0.70
N GLU A 74 9.92 -7.34 1.23
CA GLU A 74 11.28 -7.89 1.08
C GLU A 74 11.63 -8.86 2.20
N GLU A 75 11.31 -8.52 3.45
CA GLU A 75 11.74 -9.29 4.63
C GLU A 75 10.64 -10.22 5.16
N VAL A 76 9.38 -9.79 5.11
CA VAL A 76 8.26 -10.55 5.70
C VAL A 76 7.69 -11.56 4.72
N ASN A 77 7.27 -11.08 3.54
CA ASN A 77 6.55 -11.92 2.57
C ASN A 77 7.45 -12.44 1.44
N ASN A 78 8.58 -11.76 1.18
CA ASN A 78 9.43 -11.98 0.00
C ASN A 78 8.60 -12.07 -1.30
N ALA A 79 7.58 -11.22 -1.41
CA ALA A 79 6.60 -11.22 -2.47
C ALA A 79 5.86 -9.87 -2.53
N PRO A 80 5.34 -9.47 -3.71
CA PRO A 80 4.43 -8.34 -3.81
C PRO A 80 3.21 -8.53 -2.89
N THR A 81 2.81 -7.48 -2.18
CA THR A 81 1.82 -7.56 -1.11
C THR A 81 0.76 -6.48 -1.29
N PHE A 82 -0.52 -6.86 -1.30
CA PHE A 82 -1.63 -5.93 -1.15
C PHE A 82 -1.89 -5.68 0.33
N VAL A 83 -1.89 -4.41 0.74
CA VAL A 83 -2.32 -4.00 2.07
C VAL A 83 -3.72 -3.40 1.95
N THR A 84 -4.64 -3.83 2.79
CA THR A 84 -6.07 -3.48 2.70
C THR A 84 -6.61 -2.89 3.99
N ASN A 85 -7.76 -2.23 3.93
CA ASN A 85 -8.51 -1.76 5.10
C ASN A 85 -7.73 -0.75 5.94
N TYR A 86 -7.24 0.32 5.31
CA TYR A 86 -6.52 1.40 5.99
C TYR A 86 -7.43 2.20 6.93
N PRO A 87 -6.87 2.87 7.96
CA PRO A 87 -7.61 3.76 8.84
C PRO A 87 -8.27 4.88 8.02
N LYS A 88 -9.54 5.14 8.31
CA LYS A 88 -10.31 6.16 7.59
C LYS A 88 -9.70 7.55 7.72
N ASP A 89 -9.05 7.84 8.84
CA ASP A 89 -8.55 9.16 9.21
C ASP A 89 -7.30 9.60 8.45
N ILE A 90 -6.63 8.67 7.78
CA ILE A 90 -5.47 8.96 6.92
C ILE A 90 -5.76 8.73 5.43
N LYS A 91 -7.02 8.47 5.06
CA LYS A 91 -7.42 8.22 3.66
C LYS A 91 -8.51 9.18 3.21
N ALA A 92 -8.70 9.27 1.90
CA ALA A 92 -9.57 10.24 1.26
C ALA A 92 -11.08 10.03 1.57
N PHE A 93 -11.86 11.11 1.53
CA PHE A 93 -13.28 11.11 1.89
C PHE A 93 -14.15 10.16 1.05
N TYR A 94 -13.78 9.91 -0.21
CA TYR A 94 -14.56 9.10 -1.15
C TYR A 94 -14.39 7.60 -0.96
N MET A 95 -13.50 7.15 -0.06
CA MET A 95 -13.25 5.73 0.16
C MET A 95 -14.37 5.14 1.01
N LYS A 96 -14.88 3.96 0.61
CA LYS A 96 -15.99 3.29 1.29
C LYS A 96 -15.62 2.98 2.75
N GLN A 97 -16.48 3.38 3.68
CA GLN A 97 -16.30 3.09 5.10
C GLN A 97 -16.69 1.64 5.40
N ASN A 98 -15.80 0.92 6.09
CA ASN A 98 -16.05 -0.46 6.52
C ASN A 98 -17.01 -0.49 7.73
N GLU A 99 -17.57 -1.68 8.01
CA GLU A 99 -18.54 -1.87 9.09
C GLU A 99 -17.96 -1.66 10.50
N ASP A 100 -16.64 -1.72 10.63
CA ASP A 100 -15.94 -1.47 11.89
C ASP A 100 -15.94 0.01 12.33
N GLY A 101 -16.35 0.93 11.44
CA GLY A 101 -16.40 2.38 11.67
C GLY A 101 -15.04 3.07 11.80
N LYS A 102 -13.94 2.32 11.60
CA LYS A 102 -12.54 2.77 11.80
C LYS A 102 -11.73 2.74 10.51
N THR A 103 -12.01 1.79 9.63
CA THR A 103 -11.25 1.58 8.39
C THR A 103 -12.09 1.89 7.14
N VAL A 104 -11.40 2.06 6.02
CA VAL A 104 -12.00 2.19 4.70
C VAL A 104 -11.52 1.07 3.80
N ALA A 105 -12.33 0.67 2.81
CA ALA A 105 -12.00 -0.34 1.81
C ALA A 105 -10.97 0.17 0.77
N ALA A 106 -9.82 0.61 1.28
CA ALA A 106 -8.62 0.97 0.52
C ALA A 106 -7.72 -0.24 0.31
N VAL A 107 -6.93 -0.19 -0.75
CA VAL A 107 -5.91 -1.16 -1.08
C VAL A 107 -4.70 -0.47 -1.68
N ASP A 108 -3.52 -0.79 -1.17
CA ASP A 108 -2.25 -0.35 -1.74
C ASP A 108 -1.47 -1.61 -2.17
N MET A 109 -0.97 -1.62 -3.41
CA MET A 109 -0.15 -2.71 -3.98
C MET A 109 1.31 -2.37 -3.78
N LEU A 110 1.96 -3.09 -2.88
CA LEU A 110 3.37 -2.94 -2.58
C LEU A 110 4.18 -3.93 -3.40
N VAL A 111 5.32 -3.47 -3.94
CA VAL A 111 6.27 -4.32 -4.68
C VAL A 111 7.70 -4.13 -4.15
N PRO A 112 8.51 -5.22 -4.13
CA PRO A 112 9.90 -5.15 -3.69
C PRO A 112 10.72 -4.08 -4.44
N GLY A 113 11.57 -3.36 -3.71
CA GLY A 113 12.49 -2.34 -4.21
C GLY A 113 11.95 -0.92 -4.19
N ILE A 114 10.64 -0.71 -4.44
CA ILE A 114 10.06 0.64 -4.51
C ILE A 114 9.03 0.95 -3.41
N GLY A 115 8.32 -0.05 -2.87
CA GLY A 115 7.16 0.19 -1.99
C GLY A 115 5.86 0.22 -2.78
N GLU A 116 5.00 1.20 -2.53
CA GLU A 116 3.72 1.35 -3.24
C GLU A 116 3.89 1.55 -4.76
N LEU A 117 3.19 0.71 -5.54
CA LEU A 117 3.07 0.82 -7.00
C LEU A 117 1.67 1.32 -7.43
N VAL A 118 0.62 0.87 -6.75
CA VAL A 118 -0.78 1.22 -7.09
C VAL A 118 -1.62 1.37 -5.83
N GLY A 119 -2.26 2.52 -5.66
CA GLY A 119 -3.29 2.75 -4.65
C GLY A 119 -4.71 2.72 -5.23
N GLY A 120 -5.66 2.19 -4.48
CA GLY A 120 -7.05 2.04 -4.90
C GLY A 120 -8.02 1.97 -3.73
N SER A 121 -9.32 2.09 -4.02
CA SER A 121 -10.36 1.82 -3.04
C SER A 121 -11.70 1.54 -3.69
N GLN A 122 -12.57 0.82 -2.98
CA GLN A 122 -13.98 0.88 -3.27
C GLN A 122 -14.49 2.29 -2.94
N ARG A 123 -15.30 2.86 -3.84
CA ARG A 123 -15.88 4.19 -3.63
C ARG A 123 -17.10 4.11 -2.73
N GLU A 124 -17.25 5.09 -1.85
CA GLU A 124 -18.46 5.20 -1.03
C GLU A 124 -19.66 5.50 -1.92
N ALA A 125 -20.64 4.61 -1.86
CA ALA A 125 -21.85 4.68 -2.69
C ALA A 125 -23.05 5.21 -1.90
N ASP A 126 -22.94 5.25 -0.57
CA ASP A 126 -23.92 5.84 0.31
C ASP A 126 -23.72 7.37 0.35
N TYR A 127 -24.69 8.11 -0.17
CA TYR A 127 -24.64 9.57 -0.27
C TYR A 127 -24.48 10.22 1.11
N ASP A 128 -25.24 9.76 2.11
CA ASP A 128 -25.22 10.37 3.44
C ASP A 128 -23.85 10.17 4.10
N LYS A 129 -23.29 8.95 4.01
CA LYS A 129 -21.93 8.67 4.52
C LYS A 129 -20.87 9.50 3.82
N LEU A 130 -20.99 9.69 2.51
CA LEU A 130 -20.05 10.47 1.72
C LEU A 130 -20.07 11.94 2.14
N ILE A 131 -21.26 12.56 2.25
CA ILE A 131 -21.43 13.95 2.68
C ILE A 131 -20.98 14.14 4.12
N THR A 132 -21.31 13.21 5.02
CA THR A 132 -20.79 13.23 6.40
C THR A 132 -19.27 13.26 6.40
N ARG A 133 -18.61 12.42 5.59
CA ARG A 133 -17.15 12.38 5.54
C ARG A 133 -16.53 13.64 4.93
N CYS A 134 -17.14 14.22 3.89
CA CYS A 134 -16.74 15.53 3.36
C CYS A 134 -16.73 16.59 4.46
N ASN A 135 -17.81 16.69 5.24
CA ASN A 135 -17.94 17.65 6.32
C ASN A 135 -16.90 17.43 7.43
N GLU A 136 -16.66 16.17 7.83
CA GLU A 136 -15.61 15.81 8.80
C GLU A 136 -14.21 16.25 8.35
N MET A 137 -13.95 16.21 7.04
CA MET A 137 -12.67 16.60 6.43
C MET A 137 -12.63 18.08 6.01
N GLY A 138 -13.68 18.85 6.26
CA GLY A 138 -13.76 20.26 5.87
C GLY A 138 -13.87 20.50 4.36
N ILE A 139 -14.33 19.50 3.59
CA ILE A 139 -14.55 19.59 2.15
C ILE A 139 -15.98 20.06 1.90
N ASN A 140 -16.15 21.16 1.17
CA ASN A 140 -17.48 21.62 0.75
C ASN A 140 -18.01 20.71 -0.37
N PRO A 141 -19.15 20.00 -0.18
CA PRO A 141 -19.68 19.10 -1.20
C PRO A 141 -20.05 19.80 -2.52
N GLU A 142 -20.39 21.09 -2.49
CA GLU A 142 -20.74 21.85 -3.70
C GLU A 142 -19.54 22.02 -4.64
N ASP A 143 -18.31 21.95 -4.12
CA ASP A 143 -17.09 22.06 -4.94
C ASP A 143 -16.79 20.77 -5.72
N LEU A 144 -17.52 19.69 -5.45
CA LEU A 144 -17.34 18.36 -6.07
C LEU A 144 -18.35 18.08 -7.21
N ALA A 145 -19.24 19.03 -7.50
CA ALA A 145 -20.33 18.91 -8.47
C ALA A 145 -19.95 19.33 -9.90
#